data_AF-A0A1R1E532-F1
#
_entry.id   AF-A0A1R1E532-F1
#
_cell.length_a   1.000
_cell.length_b   1.000
_cell.length_c   1.000
_cell.angle_alpha   90.00
_cell.angle_beta   90.00
_cell.angle_gamma   90.00
#
_symmetry.space_group_name_H-M   'P 1'
#
loop_
_entity.id
_entity.type
_entity.pdbx_description
1 polymer ?
#
loop_
_entity_poly.entity_id
_entity_poly.type
_entity_poly.pdbx_seq_one_letter_code
_entity_poly.pdbx_strand_id
1 'polypeptide(L)'
;MTHASVQQQPSLHQSSEIVHLTYSTWGSPNEKKAHQAAVDAFNAKYPNIQVKYIHIPADYETKLSIMIASKQAPDVFLLSKTTAQNWAEEKKLYNLKGFLDSDSEISEDELIPNAVLYQGPDQVTGVKATEESFGIFYNKDMFAKAGVAEPPANPESAWTWDQFVEAAKKLIKAEMHLIRALIQRISSKMVFGSTDRPGFNCLELTKQDLYRRMAVSCN
;
A
#
# COMPACT_ATOMS: atom_id res chain seq x y z
N MET A 1 45.46 -19.54 -30.15
CA MET A 1 44.12 -19.00 -30.45
C MET A 1 43.15 -20.17 -30.39
N THR A 2 42.71 -20.50 -29.19
CA THR A 2 41.93 -21.71 -28.91
C THR A 2 40.45 -21.35 -29.09
N HIS A 3 39.80 -21.96 -30.07
CA HIS A 3 38.37 -21.79 -30.30
C HIS A 3 37.62 -22.46 -29.14
N ALA A 4 37.08 -21.66 -28.23
CA ALA A 4 36.14 -22.12 -27.23
C ALA A 4 34.77 -22.26 -27.90
N SER A 5 34.31 -23.51 -27.98
CA SER A 5 33.00 -23.89 -28.50
C SER A 5 31.89 -23.15 -27.73
N VAL A 6 31.08 -22.40 -28.46
CA VAL A 6 29.81 -21.83 -28.01
C VAL A 6 28.92 -23.00 -27.56
N GLN A 7 28.70 -23.14 -26.25
CA GLN A 7 27.68 -24.04 -25.74
C GLN A 7 26.31 -23.43 -26.06
N GLN A 8 25.57 -24.14 -26.91
CA GLN A 8 24.21 -23.81 -27.32
C GLN A 8 23.28 -23.70 -26.09
N GLN A 9 22.43 -22.68 -26.08
CA GLN A 9 21.31 -22.55 -25.15
C GLN A 9 20.48 -23.86 -25.15
N PRO A 10 20.00 -24.32 -23.98
CA PRO A 10 18.98 -25.35 -23.96
C PRO A 10 17.70 -24.76 -24.56
N SER A 11 17.40 -25.13 -25.80
CA SER A 11 16.05 -24.99 -26.35
C SER A 11 15.07 -25.59 -25.33
N LEU A 12 14.03 -24.85 -24.94
CA LEU A 12 12.90 -25.36 -24.15
C LEU A 12 12.46 -26.71 -24.73
N HIS A 13 12.93 -27.80 -24.14
CA HIS A 13 12.55 -29.13 -24.57
C HIS A 13 11.06 -29.25 -24.33
N GLN A 14 10.32 -29.59 -25.39
CA GLN A 14 8.92 -30.01 -25.31
C GLN A 14 8.86 -31.32 -24.50
N SER A 15 8.99 -31.21 -23.18
CA SER A 15 8.41 -32.19 -22.28
C SER A 15 6.90 -32.12 -22.48
N SER A 16 6.27 -33.27 -22.72
CA SER A 16 4.81 -33.38 -22.79
C SER A 16 4.13 -33.16 -21.44
N GLU A 17 4.90 -33.01 -20.37
CA GLU A 17 4.40 -32.78 -19.01
C GLU A 17 4.24 -31.28 -18.74
N ILE A 18 3.02 -30.89 -18.34
CA ILE A 18 2.72 -29.52 -17.93
C ILE A 18 3.40 -29.26 -16.59
N VAL A 19 4.23 -28.21 -16.52
CA VAL A 19 4.88 -27.80 -15.27
C VAL A 19 3.88 -27.03 -14.43
N HIS A 20 3.62 -27.49 -13.21
CA HIS A 20 2.74 -26.80 -12.26
C HIS A 20 3.55 -25.97 -11.27
N LEU A 21 3.23 -24.68 -11.16
CA LEU A 21 3.85 -23.75 -10.22
C LEU A 21 2.78 -23.08 -9.35
N THR A 22 3.19 -22.65 -8.17
CA THR A 22 2.37 -21.91 -7.22
C THR A 22 2.99 -20.53 -6.97
N TYR A 23 2.14 -19.50 -7.07
CA TYR A 23 2.52 -18.11 -6.84
C TYR A 23 1.68 -17.55 -5.70
N SER A 24 2.31 -16.97 -4.68
CA SER A 24 1.63 -16.47 -3.48
C SER A 24 1.91 -14.99 -3.23
N THR A 25 0.87 -14.22 -2.91
CA THR A 25 1.01 -12.83 -2.47
C THR A 25 -0.02 -12.44 -1.40
N TRP A 26 0.27 -11.34 -0.70
CA TRP A 26 -0.76 -10.59 0.03
C TRP A 26 -1.41 -9.54 -0.87
N GLY A 27 -2.34 -8.76 -0.30
CA GLY A 27 -2.89 -7.57 -0.95
C GLY A 27 -4.37 -7.35 -0.65
N SER A 28 -4.86 -6.20 -1.07
CA SER A 28 -6.27 -5.87 -1.13
C SER A 28 -7.03 -6.70 -2.19
N PRO A 29 -8.37 -6.67 -2.20
CA PRO A 29 -9.16 -7.30 -3.26
C PRO A 29 -8.84 -6.78 -4.67
N ASN A 30 -8.38 -5.54 -4.80
CA ASN A 30 -7.99 -4.97 -6.10
C ASN A 30 -6.66 -5.55 -6.57
N GLU A 31 -5.67 -5.67 -5.67
CA GLU A 31 -4.39 -6.31 -5.98
C GLU A 31 -4.57 -7.80 -6.30
N LYS A 32 -5.44 -8.50 -5.56
CA LYS A 32 -5.81 -9.89 -5.87
C LYS A 32 -6.28 -10.04 -7.33
N LYS A 33 -7.16 -9.14 -7.79
CA LYS A 33 -7.66 -9.15 -9.17
C LYS A 33 -6.54 -8.89 -10.18
N ALA A 34 -5.66 -7.94 -9.90
CA ALA A 34 -4.52 -7.62 -10.77
C ALA A 34 -3.55 -8.80 -10.89
N HIS A 35 -3.17 -9.43 -9.77
CA HIS A 35 -2.31 -10.62 -9.78
C HIS A 35 -2.96 -11.79 -10.50
N GLN A 36 -4.26 -12.03 -10.28
CA GLN A 36 -4.97 -13.10 -11.01
C GLN A 36 -4.95 -12.86 -12.51
N ALA A 37 -5.22 -11.63 -12.97
CA ALA A 37 -5.17 -11.30 -14.38
C ALA A 37 -3.76 -11.49 -14.98
N ALA A 38 -2.71 -11.15 -14.25
CA ALA A 38 -1.33 -11.39 -14.67
C ALA A 38 -1.00 -12.88 -14.78
N VAL A 39 -1.45 -13.69 -13.82
CA VAL A 39 -1.30 -15.16 -13.84
C VAL A 39 -2.07 -15.79 -15.00
N ASP A 40 -3.29 -15.33 -15.26
CA ASP A 40 -4.10 -15.83 -16.38
C ASP A 40 -3.44 -15.50 -17.72
N ALA A 41 -2.89 -14.29 -17.88
CA ALA A 41 -2.13 -13.89 -19.07
C ALA A 41 -0.84 -14.71 -19.23
N PHE A 42 -0.12 -14.98 -18.13
CA PHE A 42 1.08 -15.82 -18.15
C PHE A 42 0.75 -17.25 -18.59
N ASN A 43 -0.28 -17.88 -18.01
CA ASN A 43 -0.72 -19.23 -18.37
C ASN A 43 -1.19 -19.31 -19.85
N ALA A 44 -1.78 -18.23 -20.38
CA ALA A 44 -2.15 -18.17 -21.79
C ALA A 44 -0.93 -18.02 -22.72
N LYS A 45 0.10 -17.26 -22.30
CA LYS A 45 1.35 -17.08 -23.07
C LYS A 45 2.21 -18.35 -23.05
N TYR A 46 2.22 -19.10 -21.95
CA TYR A 46 3.07 -20.27 -21.75
C TYR A 46 2.22 -21.53 -21.45
N PRO A 47 1.62 -22.18 -22.45
CA PRO A 47 0.66 -23.28 -22.24
C PRO A 47 1.29 -24.54 -21.62
N ASN A 48 2.61 -24.65 -21.60
CA ASN A 48 3.36 -25.71 -20.95
C ASN A 48 3.61 -25.46 -19.46
N ILE A 49 3.20 -24.29 -18.92
CA ILE A 49 3.36 -23.92 -17.53
C ILE A 49 1.99 -23.49 -16.98
N GLN A 50 1.59 -24.11 -15.87
CA GLN A 50 0.35 -23.80 -15.18
C GLN A 50 0.65 -23.22 -13.79
N VAL A 51 0.50 -21.90 -13.67
CA VAL A 51 0.65 -21.18 -12.41
C VAL A 51 -0.69 -21.11 -11.68
N LYS A 52 -0.69 -21.49 -10.41
CA LYS A 52 -1.82 -21.33 -9.49
C LYS A 52 -1.55 -20.18 -8.52
N TYR A 53 -2.43 -19.18 -8.53
CA TYR A 53 -2.35 -18.05 -7.59
C TYR A 53 -2.96 -18.39 -6.22
N ILE A 54 -2.22 -18.06 -5.16
CA ILE A 54 -2.60 -18.22 -3.75
C ILE A 54 -2.63 -16.83 -3.12
N HIS A 55 -3.81 -16.37 -2.72
CA HIS A 55 -3.98 -15.07 -2.09
C HIS A 55 -4.17 -15.20 -0.58
N ILE A 56 -3.28 -14.58 0.19
CA ILE A 56 -3.32 -14.60 1.67
C ILE A 56 -3.34 -13.16 2.19
N PRO A 57 -4.51 -12.60 2.52
CA PRO A 57 -4.64 -11.15 2.79
C PRO A 57 -4.13 -10.71 4.17
N ALA A 58 -3.98 -11.64 5.12
CA ALA A 58 -3.59 -11.34 6.50
C ALA A 58 -2.64 -12.40 7.06
N ASP A 59 -1.74 -11.97 7.95
CA ASP A 59 -0.69 -12.79 8.57
C ASP A 59 0.19 -13.50 7.53
N TYR A 60 0.45 -12.83 6.41
CA TYR A 60 1.02 -13.44 5.21
C TYR A 60 2.37 -14.12 5.49
N GLU A 61 3.37 -13.38 5.99
CA GLU A 61 4.71 -13.91 6.18
C GLU A 61 4.77 -14.97 7.30
N THR A 62 3.90 -14.85 8.31
CA THR A 62 3.70 -15.88 9.33
C THR A 62 3.18 -17.18 8.72
N LYS A 63 2.13 -17.10 7.88
CA LYS A 63 1.58 -18.27 7.18
C LYS A 63 2.59 -18.84 6.18
N LEU A 64 3.33 -18.00 5.47
CA LEU A 64 4.41 -18.41 4.58
C LEU A 64 5.50 -19.19 5.32
N SER A 65 5.92 -18.68 6.49
CA SER A 65 6.90 -19.36 7.35
C SER A 65 6.40 -20.74 7.81
N ILE A 66 5.12 -20.85 8.17
CA ILE A 66 4.49 -22.13 8.53
C ILE A 66 4.48 -23.08 7.33
N MET A 67 4.07 -22.60 6.15
CA MET A 67 4.05 -23.39 4.91
C MET A 67 5.44 -23.93 4.57
N ILE A 68 6.49 -23.12 4.71
CA ILE A 68 7.88 -23.54 4.49
C ILE A 68 8.29 -24.61 5.51
N ALA A 69 8.01 -24.39 6.80
CA ALA A 69 8.31 -25.37 7.84
C ALA A 69 7.57 -26.71 7.63
N SER A 70 6.35 -26.67 7.08
CA SER A 70 5.56 -27.85 6.72
C SER A 70 5.90 -28.45 5.35
N LYS A 71 6.94 -27.95 4.66
CA LYS A 71 7.33 -28.37 3.30
C LYS A 71 6.22 -28.23 2.26
N GLN A 72 5.43 -27.16 2.38
CA GLN A 72 4.32 -26.77 1.50
C GLN A 72 4.52 -25.33 1.00
N ALA A 73 5.76 -24.88 0.87
CA ALA A 73 6.09 -23.55 0.40
C ALA A 73 5.57 -23.35 -1.04
N PRO A 74 5.02 -22.16 -1.37
CA PRO A 74 4.83 -21.78 -2.76
C PRO A 74 6.17 -21.72 -3.51
N ASP A 75 6.15 -21.90 -4.83
CA ASP A 75 7.35 -21.83 -5.67
C ASP A 75 7.85 -20.38 -5.82
N VAL A 76 6.91 -19.44 -5.95
CA VAL A 76 7.17 -18.01 -6.04
C VAL A 76 6.31 -17.28 -5.00
N PHE A 77 6.90 -16.39 -4.23
CA PHE A 77 6.18 -15.68 -3.17
C PHE A 77 6.68 -14.25 -2.97
N LEU A 78 5.77 -13.37 -2.59
CA LEU A 78 6.09 -12.01 -2.19
C LEU A 78 6.70 -11.99 -0.79
N LEU A 79 7.67 -11.10 -0.54
CA LEU A 79 8.26 -10.84 0.79
C LEU A 79 8.45 -9.34 1.00
N SER A 80 8.37 -8.91 2.26
CA SER A 80 8.80 -7.57 2.63
C SER A 80 10.32 -7.47 2.44
N LYS A 81 10.82 -6.26 2.19
CA LYS A 81 12.25 -6.04 1.97
C LYS A 81 13.10 -6.62 3.10
N THR A 82 12.71 -6.36 4.34
CA THR A 82 13.45 -6.82 5.53
C THR A 82 13.45 -8.35 5.64
N THR A 83 12.30 -9.01 5.43
CA THR A 83 12.23 -10.47 5.47
C THR A 83 13.02 -11.11 4.33
N ALA A 84 12.95 -10.55 3.11
CA ALA A 84 13.74 -11.01 1.98
C ALA A 84 15.25 -10.95 2.25
N GLN A 85 15.73 -9.86 2.86
CA GLN A 85 17.14 -9.72 3.24
C GLN A 85 17.56 -10.76 4.28
N ASN A 86 16.79 -10.91 5.37
CA ASN A 86 17.11 -11.88 6.41
C ASN A 86 17.12 -13.32 5.87
N TRP A 87 16.14 -13.69 5.04
CA TRP A 87 16.06 -15.03 4.48
C TRP A 87 17.13 -15.32 3.43
N ALA A 88 17.56 -14.29 2.71
CA ALA A 88 18.71 -14.39 1.84
C ALA A 88 20.01 -14.70 2.61
N GLU A 89 20.26 -13.98 3.71
CA GLU A 89 21.42 -14.23 4.59
C GLU A 89 21.38 -15.64 5.20
N GLU A 90 20.18 -16.11 5.56
CA GLU A 90 19.93 -17.46 6.06
C GLU A 90 19.95 -18.54 4.95
N LYS A 91 20.18 -18.16 3.70
CA LYS A 91 20.21 -19.07 2.53
C LYS A 91 18.91 -19.86 2.32
N LYS A 92 17.77 -19.25 2.68
CA LYS A 92 16.42 -19.81 2.50
C LYS A 92 15.81 -19.51 1.13
N LEU A 93 16.41 -18.60 0.37
CA LEU A 93 15.96 -18.20 -0.96
C LEU A 93 16.82 -18.82 -2.05
N TYR A 94 16.20 -19.21 -3.15
CA TYR A 94 16.90 -19.77 -4.31
C TYR A 94 17.74 -18.68 -4.99
N ASN A 95 18.94 -19.03 -5.45
CA ASN A 95 19.79 -18.09 -6.19
C ASN A 95 19.32 -17.97 -7.65
N LEU A 96 18.78 -16.81 -7.99
CA LEU A 96 18.22 -16.50 -9.30
C LEU A 96 19.26 -15.98 -10.31
N LYS A 97 20.53 -15.80 -9.92
CA LYS A 97 21.56 -15.17 -10.76
C LYS A 97 21.66 -15.80 -12.15
N GLY A 98 21.67 -17.14 -12.22
CA GLY A 98 21.76 -17.85 -13.49
C GLY A 98 20.53 -17.66 -14.39
N PHE A 99 19.34 -17.48 -13.81
CA PHE A 99 18.15 -17.15 -14.59
C PHE A 99 18.23 -15.72 -15.13
N LEU A 100 18.59 -14.76 -14.28
CA LEU A 100 18.73 -13.36 -14.69
C LEU A 100 19.78 -13.18 -15.80
N ASP A 101 20.92 -13.86 -15.69
CA ASP A 101 22.01 -13.78 -16.69
C ASP A 101 21.65 -14.40 -18.04
N SER A 102 20.69 -15.32 -18.07
CA SER A 102 20.27 -16.02 -19.29
C SER A 102 18.97 -15.49 -19.89
N ASP A 103 18.27 -14.61 -19.17
CA ASP A 103 17.00 -14.04 -19.60
C ASP A 103 17.24 -12.79 -20.45
N SER A 104 16.99 -12.91 -21.76
CA SER A 104 17.10 -11.78 -22.69
C SER A 104 15.90 -10.82 -22.67
N GLU A 105 14.81 -11.19 -22.01
CA GLU A 105 13.61 -10.34 -21.88
C GLU A 105 13.74 -9.36 -20.69
N ILE A 106 14.66 -9.60 -19.75
CA ILE A 106 14.86 -8.73 -18.58
C ILE A 106 16.17 -7.95 -18.72
N SER A 107 16.07 -6.63 -18.82
CA SER A 107 17.21 -5.71 -18.73
C SER A 107 17.17 -4.95 -17.41
N GLU A 108 18.23 -5.06 -16.60
CA GLU A 108 18.32 -4.33 -15.32
C GLU A 108 18.30 -2.80 -15.50
N ASP A 109 18.80 -2.30 -16.64
CA ASP A 109 18.80 -0.87 -16.97
C ASP A 109 17.38 -0.33 -17.23
N GLU A 110 16.42 -1.22 -17.53
CA GLU A 110 15.01 -0.87 -17.70
C GLU A 110 14.21 -0.98 -16.39
N LEU A 111 14.82 -1.57 -15.34
CA LEU A 111 14.20 -1.69 -14.03
C LEU A 111 14.42 -0.42 -13.19
N ILE A 112 13.57 -0.25 -12.18
CA ILE A 112 13.79 0.77 -11.15
C ILE A 112 15.15 0.50 -10.48
N PRO A 113 15.97 1.53 -10.21
CA PRO A 113 17.24 1.35 -9.53
C PRO A 113 17.10 0.52 -8.24
N ASN A 114 17.95 -0.49 -8.08
CA ASN A 114 17.91 -1.45 -6.97
C ASN A 114 16.64 -2.33 -6.93
N ALA A 115 16.03 -2.62 -8.07
CA ALA A 115 14.95 -3.61 -8.17
C ALA A 115 15.45 -5.03 -7.95
N VAL A 116 16.66 -5.36 -8.39
CA VAL A 116 17.26 -6.68 -8.18
C VAL A 116 17.92 -6.76 -6.81
N LEU A 117 17.60 -7.81 -6.03
CA LEU A 117 18.12 -8.02 -4.69
C LEU A 117 19.39 -8.86 -4.71
N TYR A 118 20.53 -8.17 -4.81
CA TYR A 118 21.86 -8.75 -4.70
C TYR A 118 22.28 -8.97 -3.24
N GLN A 119 22.89 -10.13 -2.99
CA GLN A 119 23.46 -10.55 -1.70
C GLN A 119 24.97 -10.83 -1.81
N GLY A 120 25.53 -10.45 -2.95
CA GLY A 120 26.89 -10.70 -3.39
C GLY A 120 26.93 -10.69 -4.93
N PRO A 121 28.12 -10.67 -5.55
CA PRO A 121 28.26 -10.59 -7.00
C PRO A 121 27.51 -11.67 -7.77
N ASP A 122 27.48 -12.89 -7.21
CA ASP A 122 26.90 -14.07 -7.86
C ASP A 122 25.60 -14.54 -7.19
N GLN A 123 25.02 -13.73 -6.30
CA GLN A 123 23.84 -14.13 -5.52
C GLN A 123 22.70 -13.12 -5.68
N VAL A 124 21.68 -13.51 -6.45
CA VAL A 124 20.43 -12.77 -6.59
C VAL A 124 19.33 -13.57 -5.91
N THR A 125 18.57 -12.94 -5.04
CA THR A 125 17.57 -13.64 -4.20
C THR A 125 16.14 -13.19 -4.45
N GLY A 126 15.95 -12.22 -5.34
CA GLY A 126 14.63 -11.74 -5.73
C GLY A 126 14.71 -10.52 -6.63
N VAL A 127 13.56 -10.19 -7.21
CA VAL A 127 13.33 -8.96 -7.96
C VAL A 127 12.12 -8.28 -7.33
N LYS A 128 12.21 -6.97 -7.08
CA LYS A 128 11.10 -6.19 -6.54
C LYS A 128 9.95 -6.18 -7.56
N ALA A 129 8.77 -6.59 -7.11
CA ALA A 129 7.56 -6.56 -7.93
C ALA A 129 6.97 -5.14 -8.02
N THR A 130 7.17 -4.32 -6.98
CA THR A 130 6.64 -2.95 -6.87
C THR A 130 7.63 -2.08 -6.10
N GLU A 131 7.54 -0.77 -6.31
CA GLU A 131 8.17 0.23 -5.44
C GLU A 131 7.06 1.11 -4.87
N GLU A 132 7.13 1.36 -3.57
CA GLU A 132 6.10 2.10 -2.85
C GLU A 132 6.65 3.46 -2.46
N SER A 133 5.87 4.51 -2.73
CA SER A 133 6.17 5.86 -2.28
C SER A 133 5.03 6.36 -1.41
N PHE A 134 5.39 7.01 -0.31
CA PHE A 134 4.41 7.60 0.60
C PHE A 134 4.20 9.07 0.22
N GLY A 135 2.93 9.44 0.03
CA GLY A 135 2.51 10.80 -0.25
C GLY A 135 1.54 11.31 0.81
N ILE A 136 1.50 12.63 0.99
CA ILE A 136 0.48 13.28 1.82
C ILE A 136 -0.76 13.52 0.95
N PHE A 137 -1.88 12.94 1.35
CA PHE A 137 -3.19 13.24 0.77
C PHE A 137 -3.89 14.31 1.61
N TYR A 138 -4.61 15.22 0.96
CA TYR A 138 -5.36 16.27 1.63
C TYR A 138 -6.70 16.54 0.94
N ASN A 139 -7.66 17.08 1.69
CA ASN A 139 -8.96 17.48 1.18
C ASN A 139 -8.93 18.95 0.72
N LYS A 140 -8.94 19.17 -0.60
CA LYS A 140 -8.89 20.51 -1.22
C LYS A 140 -10.00 21.44 -0.73
N ASP A 141 -11.22 20.93 -0.56
CA ASP A 141 -12.35 21.75 -0.11
C ASP A 141 -12.18 22.26 1.32
N MET A 142 -11.57 21.45 2.20
CA MET A 142 -11.28 21.87 3.58
C MET A 142 -10.23 22.98 3.60
N PHE A 143 -9.18 22.84 2.80
CA PHE A 143 -8.14 23.87 2.67
C PHE A 143 -8.71 25.18 2.12
N ALA A 144 -9.50 25.12 1.05
CA ALA A 144 -10.17 26.27 0.47
C ALA A 144 -11.12 26.96 1.47
N LYS A 145 -11.96 26.20 2.17
CA LYS A 145 -12.88 26.74 3.19
C LYS A 145 -12.16 27.39 4.37
N ALA A 146 -11.00 26.85 4.74
CA ALA A 146 -10.19 27.38 5.84
C ALA A 146 -9.27 28.55 5.42
N GLY A 147 -9.16 28.85 4.13
CA GLY A 147 -8.21 29.83 3.62
C GLY A 147 -6.75 29.44 3.87
N VAL A 148 -6.46 28.14 3.95
CA VAL A 148 -5.11 27.59 4.16
C VAL A 148 -4.53 27.21 2.79
N ALA A 149 -3.29 27.59 2.54
CA ALA A 149 -2.60 27.19 1.30
C ALA A 149 -2.43 25.67 1.24
N GLU A 150 -2.62 25.10 0.06
CA GLU A 150 -2.43 23.67 -0.19
C GLU A 150 -0.97 23.26 0.02
N PRO A 151 -0.71 21.98 0.40
CA PRO A 151 0.65 21.48 0.47
C PRO A 151 1.33 21.55 -0.90
N PRO A 152 2.59 21.98 -0.96
CA PRO A 152 3.35 22.08 -2.20
C PRO A 152 3.59 20.69 -2.79
N ALA A 153 3.49 20.58 -4.12
CA ALA A 153 3.76 19.34 -4.84
C ALA A 153 5.25 19.12 -5.16
N ASN A 154 6.09 20.16 -5.00
CA ASN A 154 7.53 20.09 -5.25
C ASN A 154 8.28 19.86 -3.91
N PRO A 155 9.14 18.84 -3.81
CA PRO A 155 10.01 18.61 -2.65
C PRO A 155 10.89 19.81 -2.26
N GLU A 156 11.36 20.62 -3.21
CA GLU A 156 12.22 21.79 -2.95
C GLU A 156 11.49 22.89 -2.19
N SER A 157 10.16 22.94 -2.32
CA SER A 157 9.30 23.86 -1.58
C SER A 157 8.52 23.15 -0.48
N ALA A 158 8.88 21.90 -0.13
CA ALA A 158 8.21 21.12 0.89
C ALA A 158 8.10 21.87 2.21
N TRP A 159 6.97 21.66 2.90
CA TRP A 159 6.79 22.23 4.21
C TRP A 159 7.79 21.65 5.21
N THR A 160 8.21 22.51 6.14
CA THR A 160 8.79 22.04 7.38
C THR A 160 7.71 21.36 8.24
N TRP A 161 8.13 20.53 9.20
CA TRP A 161 7.21 19.92 10.16
C TRP A 161 6.37 20.96 10.91
N ASP A 162 6.96 22.10 11.28
CA ASP A 162 6.24 23.20 11.93
C ASP A 162 5.17 23.79 11.01
N GLN A 163 5.48 24.01 9.73
CA GLN A 163 4.51 24.51 8.75
C GLN A 163 3.36 23.52 8.54
N PHE A 164 3.66 22.22 8.50
CA PHE A 164 2.65 21.16 8.43
C PHE A 164 1.72 21.19 9.65
N VAL A 165 2.29 21.26 10.87
CA VAL A 165 1.52 21.33 12.11
C VAL A 165 0.67 22.59 12.18
N GLU A 166 1.20 23.75 11.77
CA GLU A 166 0.44 25.00 11.75
C GLU A 166 -0.70 24.98 10.72
N ALA A 167 -0.49 24.37 9.55
CA ALA A 167 -1.57 24.14 8.59
C ALA A 167 -2.66 23.23 9.19
N ALA A 168 -2.28 22.13 9.84
CA ALA A 168 -3.21 21.23 10.51
C ALA A 168 -4.05 21.93 11.60
N LYS A 169 -3.41 22.74 12.46
CA LYS A 169 -4.12 23.52 13.50
C LYS A 169 -5.13 24.51 12.89
N LYS A 170 -4.78 25.17 11.78
CA LYS A 170 -5.68 26.11 11.10
C LYS A 170 -6.91 25.39 10.54
N LEU A 171 -6.72 24.22 9.94
CA LEU A 171 -7.82 23.39 9.43
C LEU A 171 -8.78 22.96 10.54
N ILE A 172 -8.24 22.45 11.65
CA ILE A 172 -9.03 22.05 12.83
C ILE A 172 -9.82 23.26 13.37
N LYS A 173 -9.17 24.42 13.50
CA LYS A 173 -9.83 25.64 13.99
C LYS A 173 -10.93 26.09 13.06
N ALA A 174 -10.71 26.07 11.74
CA ALA A 174 -11.72 26.44 10.75
C ALA A 174 -12.93 25.52 10.82
N GLU A 175 -12.72 24.21 10.94
CA GLU A 175 -13.79 23.23 11.12
C GLU A 175 -14.59 23.49 12.41
N MET A 176 -13.92 23.75 13.53
CA MET A 176 -14.59 24.12 14.78
C MET A 176 -15.41 25.42 14.64
N HIS A 177 -14.95 26.39 13.86
CA HIS A 177 -15.71 27.62 13.59
C HIS A 177 -16.96 27.33 12.77
N LEU A 178 -16.87 26.47 11.76
CA LEU A 178 -18.02 26.06 10.96
C LEU A 178 -19.06 25.32 11.80
N ILE A 179 -18.63 24.41 12.67
CA ILE A 179 -19.51 23.69 13.60
C ILE A 179 -20.21 24.68 14.55
N ARG A 180 -19.46 25.64 15.13
CA ARG A 180 -20.05 26.68 16.00
C ARG A 180 -21.04 27.58 15.26
N ALA A 181 -20.72 28.00 14.04
CA ALA A 181 -21.62 28.82 13.22
C ALA A 181 -22.90 28.06 12.86
N LEU A 182 -22.81 26.75 12.59
CA LEU A 182 -23.96 25.89 12.35
C LEU A 182 -24.85 25.77 13.60
N ILE A 183 -24.25 25.53 14.77
CA ILE A 183 -24.96 25.50 16.06
C ILE A 183 -25.69 26.83 16.31
N GLN A 184 -25.02 27.96 16.10
CA GLN A 184 -25.62 29.29 16.26
C GLN A 184 -26.78 29.53 15.29
N ARG A 185 -26.64 29.10 14.03
CA ARG A 185 -27.70 29.25 13.01
C ARG A 185 -28.90 28.34 13.27
N ILE A 186 -28.68 27.14 13.79
CA ILE A 186 -29.75 26.23 14.24
C ILE A 186 -30.47 26.85 15.45
N SER A 187 -29.70 27.35 16.42
CA SER A 187 -30.24 27.99 17.63
C SER A 187 -31.04 29.26 17.32
N SER A 188 -30.60 30.09 16.37
CA SER A 188 -31.31 31.32 15.98
C SER A 188 -32.57 31.07 15.16
N LYS A 189 -32.65 29.93 14.45
CA LYS A 189 -33.87 29.50 13.73
C LYS A 189 -34.87 28.77 14.63
N MET A 190 -34.43 28.20 15.75
CA MET A 190 -35.31 27.79 16.84
C MET A 190 -35.80 29.02 17.61
N VAL A 191 -36.64 29.84 16.98
CA VAL A 191 -37.51 30.77 17.72
C VAL A 191 -38.59 29.90 18.36
N PHE A 192 -38.37 29.51 19.61
CA PHE A 192 -39.47 29.00 20.44
C PHE A 192 -40.40 30.18 20.73
N GLY A 193 -41.66 30.05 20.30
CA GLY A 193 -42.71 30.98 20.67
C GLY A 193 -42.72 31.15 22.19
N SER A 194 -42.63 32.41 22.63
CA SER A 194 -42.65 32.80 24.03
C SER A 194 -43.97 32.38 24.68
N THR A 195 -44.00 31.22 25.34
CA THR A 195 -44.94 31.04 26.43
C THR A 195 -44.26 31.54 27.68
N ASP A 196 -44.53 32.80 28.03
CA ASP A 196 -44.19 33.41 29.32
C ASP A 196 -44.70 32.51 30.45
N ARG A 197 -43.82 31.67 31.01
CA ARG A 197 -43.98 31.11 32.35
C ARG A 197 -42.92 31.75 33.24
N PRO A 198 -43.30 32.52 34.26
CA PRO A 198 -42.33 33.08 35.20
C PRO A 198 -41.60 31.95 35.92
N GLY A 199 -40.27 31.89 35.79
CA GLY A 199 -39.42 30.96 36.56
C GLY A 199 -38.61 29.92 35.76
N PHE A 200 -38.77 29.82 34.43
CA PHE A 200 -37.97 28.90 33.61
C PHE A 200 -37.11 29.63 32.58
N ASN A 201 -35.82 29.81 32.89
CA ASN A 201 -34.85 30.34 31.93
C ASN A 201 -34.45 29.26 30.90
N CYS A 202 -35.27 29.08 29.87
CA CYS A 202 -35.09 28.03 28.85
C CYS A 202 -33.81 28.19 28.00
N LEU A 203 -33.20 29.38 28.02
CA LEU A 203 -32.00 29.73 27.23
C LEU A 203 -30.69 29.14 27.80
N GLU A 204 -30.61 28.84 29.10
CA GLU A 204 -29.37 28.30 29.71
C GLU A 204 -29.25 26.78 29.58
N LEU A 205 -30.37 26.04 29.73
CA LEU A 205 -30.41 24.57 29.63
C LEU A 205 -30.08 24.07 28.21
N THR A 206 -30.54 24.77 27.17
CA THR A 206 -30.36 24.35 25.78
C THR A 206 -28.92 24.51 25.28
N LYS A 207 -28.19 25.54 25.72
CA LYS A 207 -26.76 25.68 25.39
C LYS A 207 -25.94 24.56 26.01
N GLN A 208 -26.12 24.26 27.30
CA GLN A 208 -25.35 23.20 27.96
C GLN A 208 -25.65 21.81 27.41
N ASP A 209 -26.91 21.50 27.06
CA ASP A 209 -27.29 20.19 26.51
C ASP A 209 -26.83 19.98 25.07
N LEU A 210 -26.84 21.03 24.21
CA LEU A 210 -26.28 20.91 22.86
C LEU A 210 -24.77 20.68 22.90
N TYR A 211 -24.05 21.42 23.74
CA TYR A 211 -22.60 21.24 23.90
C TYR A 211 -22.24 19.86 24.46
N ARG A 212 -23.01 19.32 25.41
CA ARG A 212 -22.80 17.96 25.95
C ARG A 212 -23.07 16.86 24.92
N ARG A 213 -24.14 16.96 24.13
CA ARG A 213 -24.48 15.93 23.13
C ARG A 213 -23.50 15.87 21.97
N MET A 214 -22.87 16.98 21.61
CA MET A 214 -21.86 17.01 20.55
C MET A 214 -20.48 16.52 21.00
N ALA A 215 -20.10 16.72 22.26
CA ALA A 215 -18.85 16.20 22.80
C ALA A 215 -18.80 14.66 22.85
N VAL A 216 -19.95 13.99 22.92
CA VAL A 216 -20.06 12.51 22.91
C VAL A 216 -19.83 11.92 21.50
N SER A 217 -19.89 12.72 20.44
CA SER A 217 -19.72 12.26 19.05
C SER A 217 -18.26 12.29 18.56
N CYS A 218 -17.31 12.75 19.38
CA CYS A 218 -15.91 12.93 18.99
C CYS A 218 -14.92 12.02 19.75
N ASN A 219 -15.38 10.95 20.39
CA ASN A 219 -14.53 9.89 20.95
C ASN A 219 -14.64 8.61 20.12
#